data_AF-A0A1N6UYH5-F1
#
_entry.id   AF-A0A1N6UYH5-F1
#
_cell.length_a   1.000
_cell.length_b   1.000
_cell.length_c   1.000
_cell.angle_alpha   90.00
_cell.angle_beta   90.00
_cell.angle_gamma   90.00
#
_symmetry.space_group_name_H-M   'P 1'
#
loop_
_entity.id
_entity.type
_entity.pdbx_description
1 polymer ?
#
loop_
_entity_poly.entity_id
_entity_poly.type
_entity_poly.pdbx_seq_one_letter_code
_entity_poly.pdbx_strand_id
1 'polypeptide(L)'
;MISPTLAASAYDRARHAVSPAAGEAQGVSTAAADFAKVMEQVDLAATGAMTGKTETHDLVHSIAQAEIALETVVAIRDKVVEAYQEILRMPV
;
A
#
# COMPACT_ATOMS: atom_id res chain seq x y z
N MET A 1 -35.72 21.00 19.06
CA MET A 1 -35.44 21.46 17.69
C MET A 1 -34.03 21.01 17.35
N ILE A 2 -33.84 20.14 16.36
CA ILE A 2 -32.52 19.65 15.96
C ILE A 2 -31.87 20.76 15.13
N SER A 3 -30.82 21.39 15.68
CA SER A 3 -30.18 22.54 15.05
C SER A 3 -29.33 22.11 13.84
N PRO A 4 -29.65 22.54 12.62
CA PRO A 4 -28.93 22.14 11.40
C PRO A 4 -27.45 22.57 11.39
N THR A 5 -27.11 23.61 12.14
CA THR A 5 -25.72 24.06 12.34
C THR A 5 -24.88 23.06 13.13
N LEU A 6 -25.49 22.34 14.09
CA LEU A 6 -24.78 21.31 14.86
C LEU A 6 -24.44 20.12 13.96
N ALA A 7 -25.39 19.69 13.13
CA ALA A 7 -25.21 18.62 12.15
C ALA A 7 -24.12 18.95 11.11
N ALA A 8 -24.13 20.18 10.57
CA ALA A 8 -23.10 20.64 9.63
C ALA A 8 -21.70 20.62 10.27
N SER A 9 -21.57 21.08 11.52
CA SER A 9 -20.29 21.08 12.23
C SER A 9 -19.81 19.68 12.63
N ALA A 10 -20.73 18.73 12.82
CA ALA A 10 -20.42 17.34 13.12
C ALA A 10 -19.96 16.60 11.85
N TYR A 11 -20.61 16.87 10.72
CA TYR A 11 -20.23 16.32 9.42
C TYR A 11 -18.83 16.78 8.98
N ASP A 12 -18.51 18.07 9.16
CA ASP A 12 -17.20 18.61 8.76
C ASP A 12 -16.05 18.04 9.62
N ARG A 13 -16.31 17.81 10.91
CA ARG A 13 -15.37 17.12 11.81
C ARG A 13 -15.18 15.64 11.45
N ALA A 14 -16.26 14.94 11.11
CA ALA A 14 -16.19 13.55 10.66
C ALA A 14 -15.45 13.41 9.33
N ARG A 15 -15.66 14.35 8.40
CA ARG A 15 -14.95 14.42 7.12
C ARG A 15 -13.44 14.55 7.32
N HIS A 16 -12.98 15.40 8.24
CA HIS A 16 -11.55 15.52 8.51
C HIS A 16 -10.94 14.29 9.20
N ALA A 17 -11.72 13.55 10.00
CA ALA A 17 -11.28 12.29 10.60
C ALA A 17 -11.17 11.14 9.59
N VAL A 18 -11.90 11.22 8.46
CA VAL A 18 -11.88 10.23 7.36
C VAL A 18 -11.03 10.71 6.17
N SER A 19 -10.54 11.96 6.21
CA SER A 19 -9.66 12.48 5.14
C SER A 19 -8.31 11.77 5.23
N PRO A 20 -7.82 11.14 4.15
CA PRO A 20 -6.51 10.51 4.15
C PRO A 20 -5.45 11.54 4.51
N ALA A 21 -4.52 11.17 5.39
CA ALA A 21 -3.52 12.10 5.89
C ALA A 21 -2.65 12.54 4.70
N ALA A 22 -2.46 13.86 4.53
CA ALA A 22 -1.78 14.44 3.37
C ALA A 22 -0.32 13.97 3.16
N GLY A 23 0.25 13.17 4.07
CA GLY A 23 1.56 12.53 3.95
C GLY A 23 1.54 11.08 3.42
N GLU A 24 0.40 10.42 3.34
CA GLU A 24 0.30 9.01 2.92
C GLU A 24 0.58 8.83 1.42
N ALA A 25 0.18 9.80 0.58
CA ALA A 25 0.43 9.73 -0.86
C ALA A 25 1.92 9.77 -1.23
N GLN A 26 2.71 10.62 -0.57
CA GLN A 26 4.17 10.68 -0.74
C GLN A 26 4.86 9.42 -0.19
N GLY A 27 4.39 8.87 0.93
CA GLY A 27 4.90 7.61 1.48
C GLY A 27 4.69 6.43 0.52
N VAL A 28 3.49 6.31 -0.05
CA VAL A 28 3.15 5.28 -1.05
C VAL A 28 4.00 5.43 -2.32
N SER A 29 4.21 6.65 -2.81
CA SER A 29 5.06 6.88 -3.98
C SER A 29 6.51 6.45 -3.75
N THR A 30 7.02 6.64 -2.54
CA THR A 30 8.40 6.27 -2.18
C THR A 30 8.52 4.75 -2.01
N ALA A 31 7.56 4.12 -1.33
CA ALA A 31 7.47 2.67 -1.21
C ALA A 31 7.34 1.96 -2.57
N ALA A 32 6.60 2.54 -3.51
CA ALA A 32 6.52 2.01 -4.88
C ALA A 32 7.85 2.10 -5.63
N ALA A 33 8.61 3.18 -5.45
CA ALA A 33 9.94 3.33 -6.03
C ALA A 33 10.94 2.33 -5.44
N ASP A 34 10.88 2.07 -4.13
CA ASP A 34 11.73 1.09 -3.47
C ASP A 34 11.36 -0.35 -3.85
N PHE A 35 10.06 -0.65 -3.99
CA PHE A 35 9.61 -1.93 -4.54
C PHE A 35 10.15 -2.18 -5.95
N ALA A 36 10.13 -1.17 -6.82
CA ALA A 36 10.67 -1.28 -8.18
C ALA A 36 12.16 -1.63 -8.18
N LYS A 37 12.96 -1.04 -7.27
CA LYS A 37 14.39 -1.38 -7.12
C LYS A 37 14.60 -2.82 -6.67
N VAL A 38 13.79 -3.31 -5.72
CA VAL A 38 13.89 -4.70 -5.24
C VAL A 38 13.56 -5.67 -6.38
N MET A 39 12.55 -5.37 -7.20
CA MET A 39 12.23 -6.19 -8.39
C MET A 39 13.36 -6.21 -9.42
N GLU A 40 13.99 -5.06 -9.69
CA GLU A 40 15.14 -5.00 -10.59
C GLU A 40 16.30 -5.88 -10.11
N GLN A 41 16.57 -5.90 -8.80
CA GLN A 41 17.58 -6.77 -8.21
C GLN A 41 17.23 -8.26 -8.34
N VAL A 42 15.95 -8.62 -8.15
CA VAL A 42 15.47 -9.99 -8.36
C VAL A 42 15.65 -10.41 -9.82
N ASP A 43 15.33 -9.56 -10.79
CA ASP A 43 15.48 -9.86 -12.21
C ASP A 43 16.94 -10.09 -12.62
N LEU A 44 17.86 -9.28 -12.08
CA LEU A 44 19.30 -9.46 -12.29
C LEU A 44 19.79 -10.78 -11.68
N ALA A 45 19.38 -11.09 -10.46
CA ALA A 45 19.73 -12.34 -9.78
C ALA A 45 19.15 -13.56 -10.50
N ALA A 46 17.91 -13.49 -10.98
CA ALA A 46 17.26 -14.55 -11.75
C ALA A 46 17.96 -14.80 -13.08
N THR A 47 18.30 -13.73 -13.81
CA THR A 47 19.05 -13.83 -15.07
C THR A 47 20.46 -14.39 -14.84
N GLY A 48 21.12 -13.97 -13.77
CA GLY A 48 22.41 -14.51 -13.35
C GLY A 48 22.36 -16.00 -12.99
N ALA A 49 21.33 -16.43 -12.26
CA ALA A 49 21.12 -17.83 -11.90
C ALA A 49 20.81 -18.70 -13.13
N MET A 50 19.96 -18.22 -14.05
CA MET A 50 19.65 -18.92 -15.31
C MET A 50 20.89 -19.07 -16.21
N THR A 51 21.83 -18.13 -16.16
CA THR A 51 23.08 -18.17 -16.92
C THR A 51 24.23 -18.88 -16.19
N GLY A 52 23.98 -19.40 -14.98
CA GLY A 52 24.99 -20.05 -14.13
C GLY A 52 26.07 -19.11 -13.60
N LYS A 53 25.85 -17.78 -13.68
CA LYS A 53 26.77 -16.73 -13.24
C LYS A 53 26.54 -16.28 -11.79
N THR A 54 25.38 -16.58 -11.24
CA THR A 54 24.97 -16.21 -9.88
C THR A 54 24.52 -17.45 -9.13
N GLU A 55 24.92 -17.55 -7.87
CA GLU A 55 24.60 -18.68 -7.00
C GLU A 55 23.10 -18.68 -6.68
N THR A 56 22.47 -19.86 -6.68
CA THR A 56 21.02 -20.00 -6.41
C THR A 56 20.61 -19.48 -5.04
N HIS A 57 21.54 -19.39 -4.08
CA HIS A 57 21.28 -18.82 -2.76
C HIS A 57 20.99 -17.31 -2.80
N ASP A 58 21.62 -16.56 -3.71
CA ASP A 58 21.39 -15.11 -3.86
C ASP A 58 19.99 -14.84 -4.41
N LEU A 59 19.53 -15.71 -5.32
CA LEU A 59 18.16 -15.65 -5.84
C LEU A 59 17.14 -15.86 -4.70
N VAL A 60 17.32 -16.89 -3.88
CA VAL A 60 16.41 -17.16 -2.74
C VAL A 60 16.43 -15.99 -1.74
N HIS A 61 17.59 -15.40 -1.48
CA HIS A 61 17.69 -14.22 -0.61
C HIS A 61 16.92 -13.02 -1.18
N SER A 62 17.05 -12.76 -2.49
CA SER A 62 16.32 -11.67 -3.16
C SER A 62 14.80 -11.89 -3.16
N ILE A 63 14.34 -13.14 -3.32
CA ILE A 63 12.92 -13.49 -3.25
C ILE A 63 12.38 -13.28 -1.83
N ALA A 64 13.14 -13.67 -0.80
CA ALA A 64 12.75 -13.45 0.59
C ALA A 64 12.61 -11.95 0.93
N GLN A 65 13.45 -11.09 0.34
CA GLN A 65 13.31 -9.64 0.48
C GLN A 65 12.06 -9.11 -0.25
N ALA A 66 11.75 -9.65 -1.43
CA ALA A 66 10.53 -9.28 -2.17
C ALA A 66 9.23 -9.70 -1.46
N GLU A 67 9.25 -10.77 -0.67
CA GLU A 67 8.10 -11.27 0.09
C GLU A 67 7.56 -10.24 1.10
N ILE A 68 8.46 -9.56 1.83
CA ILE A 68 8.09 -8.53 2.81
C ILE A 68 7.38 -7.35 2.14
N ALA A 69 7.84 -6.97 0.95
CA ALA A 69 7.23 -5.89 0.19
C ALA A 69 5.86 -6.30 -0.37
N LEU A 70 5.72 -7.56 -0.81
CA LEU A 70 4.44 -8.11 -1.27
C LEU A 70 3.39 -8.14 -0.15
N GLU A 71 3.77 -8.55 1.06
CA GLU A 71 2.86 -8.54 2.23
C GLU A 71 2.31 -7.14 2.51
N THR A 72 3.17 -6.12 2.39
CA THR A 72 2.77 -4.71 2.57
C THR A 72 1.79 -4.25 1.47
N VAL A 73 2.01 -4.65 0.22
CA VAL A 73 1.10 -4.35 -0.89
C VAL A 73 -0.28 -4.99 -0.68
N VAL A 74 -0.31 -6.23 -0.19
CA VAL A 74 -1.57 -6.92 0.14
C VAL A 74 -2.31 -6.19 1.26
N ALA A 75 -1.60 -5.75 2.31
CA ALA A 75 -2.21 -4.96 3.38
C ALA A 75 -2.83 -3.64 2.88
N ILE A 76 -2.16 -2.93 1.96
CA ILE A 76 -2.70 -1.73 1.32
C ILE A 76 -3.95 -2.07 0.51
N ARG A 77 -3.90 -3.13 -0.30
CA ARG A 77 -5.04 -3.58 -1.10
C ARG A 77 -6.25 -3.90 -0.22
N ASP A 78 -6.04 -4.60 0.89
CA ASP A 78 -7.12 -4.97 1.81
C ASP A 78 -7.72 -3.74 2.50
N LYS A 79 -6.89 -2.75 2.86
CA LYS A 79 -7.36 -1.47 3.41
C LYS A 79 -8.18 -0.65 2.41
N VAL A 80 -7.78 -0.63 1.15
CA VAL A 80 -8.56 0.04 0.08
C VAL A 80 -9.91 -0.65 -0.13
N VAL A 81 -9.92 -1.99 -0.10
CA VAL A 81 -11.16 -2.77 -0.21
C VAL A 81 -12.08 -2.55 0.99
N GLU A 82 -11.54 -2.48 2.21
CA GLU A 82 -12.29 -2.18 3.44
C GLU A 82 -12.95 -0.78 3.34
N ALA A 83 -12.18 0.24 2.98
CA ALA A 83 -12.69 1.60 2.82
C ALA A 83 -13.79 1.70 1.75
N TYR A 84 -13.64 0.98 0.62
CA TYR A 84 -14.67 0.93 -0.41
C TYR A 84 -15.95 0.26 0.08
N GLN A 85 -15.83 -0.84 0.82
CA GLN A 85 -16.99 -1.51 1.43
C GLN A 85 -17.68 -0.65 2.49
N GLU A 86 -16.93 0.14 3.26
CA GLU A 86 -17.49 1.05 4.26
C GLU A 86 -18.30 2.19 3.63
N ILE A 87 -17.80 2.78 2.54
CA ILE A 87 -18.55 3.80 1.76
C ILE A 87 -19.87 3.22 1.23
N LEU A 88 -19.88 1.98 0.74
CA LEU A 88 -21.08 1.32 0.23
C LEU A 88 -22.08 0.92 1.33
N ARG A 89 -21.62 0.74 2.58
CA ARG A 89 -22.46 0.37 3.72
C ARG A 89 -23.13 1.56 4.40
N MET A 90 -22.73 2.79 4.09
CA MET A 90 -23.47 3.97 4.53
C MET A 90 -24.80 4.05 3.77
N PRO A 91 -25.97 3.93 4.45
CA PRO A 91 -27.23 4.26 3.81
C PRO A 91 -27.25 5.76 3.49
N VAL A 92 -27.72 6.10 2.28
CA VAL A 92 -28.03 7.48 1.87
C VAL A 92 -29.15 8.09 2.72
#